data_AF-A0A821QVM6-F1
#
_entry.id   AF-A0A821QVM6-F1
#
_cell.length_a   1.000
_cell.length_b   1.000
_cell.length_c   1.000
_cell.angle_alpha   90.00
_cell.angle_beta   90.00
_cell.angle_gamma   90.00
#
_symmetry.space_group_name_H-M   'P 1'
#
loop_
_entity.id
_entity.type
_entity.pdbx_description
1 polymer ?
#
loop_
_entity_poly.entity_id
_entity_poly.type
_entity_poly.pdbx_seq_one_letter_code
_entity_poly.pdbx_strand_id
1 'polypeptide(L)'
;MPRRKQKSDNGVYCRKYRQKIQLKRLQSRNFDKKLRKKEASRKVVYRAKRKQQETVSSASTTTISRNDLRKIEGLQRRRQNTAKLKLEKDQLQNSNKQLQKGNRKLKEQLASLRLSLSSSSSPQETTTNSAATISPSKLFLSKQSIRNKFGINLSNQNLPSTRTTTISRELADAIDQFLNDDEITRMSQNKDNIVDGKQVRFLLNHLINIHQKFIMETRYECSYSTFTRHIPSYIISPKPSDWGTCLCMTCLNPQLKSERINQLKNVNPLLNYLSSLLTNDLTSIINDEKTVNEILEELHRLKAETFMITYVEWIKRKSEKK
;
A
#
# COMPACT_ATOMS: atom_id res chain seq x y z
N MET A 1 26.84 -59.14 23.87
CA MET A 1 27.09 -58.21 22.74
C MET A 1 25.79 -57.94 22.00
N PRO A 2 25.11 -56.79 22.21
CA PRO A 2 23.84 -56.50 21.55
C PRO A 2 24.08 -55.97 20.12
N ARG A 3 23.51 -56.66 19.12
CA ARG A 3 23.55 -56.24 17.70
C ARG A 3 22.72 -54.96 17.50
N ARG A 4 23.40 -53.83 17.28
CA ARG A 4 22.79 -52.56 16.83
C ARG A 4 22.16 -52.76 15.45
N LYS A 5 20.82 -52.78 15.38
CA LYS A 5 20.08 -52.76 14.11
C LYS A 5 20.28 -51.40 13.44
N GLN A 6 20.99 -51.37 12.32
CA GLN A 6 21.06 -50.22 11.42
C GLN A 6 19.66 -49.97 10.83
N LYS A 7 19.04 -48.84 11.17
CA LYS A 7 17.80 -48.40 10.53
C LYS A 7 18.17 -47.83 9.16
N SER A 8 17.68 -48.46 8.09
CA SER A 8 17.95 -48.01 6.72
C SER A 8 17.21 -46.70 6.41
N ASP A 9 17.94 -45.71 5.90
CA ASP A 9 17.44 -44.36 5.55
C ASP A 9 16.39 -44.33 4.42
N ASN A 10 16.10 -45.47 3.80
CA ASN A 10 15.14 -45.62 2.70
C ASN A 10 13.68 -45.25 3.09
N GLY A 11 13.34 -45.27 4.38
CA GLY A 11 11.99 -44.93 4.86
C GLY A 11 11.63 -43.45 4.68
N VAL A 12 12.61 -42.54 4.77
CA VAL A 12 12.36 -41.08 4.75
C VAL A 12 12.01 -40.60 3.34
N TYR A 13 12.64 -41.16 2.31
CA TYR A 13 12.38 -40.80 0.92
C TYR A 13 10.96 -41.20 0.48
N CYS A 14 10.50 -42.39 0.88
CA CYS A 14 9.15 -42.89 0.58
C CYS A 14 8.06 -42.00 1.20
N ARG A 15 8.25 -41.50 2.43
CA ARG A 15 7.28 -40.62 3.10
C ARG A 15 7.12 -39.27 2.40
N LYS A 16 8.24 -38.63 2.00
CA LYS A 16 8.21 -37.35 1.26
C LYS A 16 7.55 -37.50 -0.11
N TYR A 17 7.82 -38.59 -0.82
CA TYR A 17 7.22 -38.87 -2.11
C TYR A 17 5.69 -39.07 -2.00
N ARG A 18 5.22 -39.83 -1.01
CA ARG A 18 3.78 -40.01 -0.73
C ARG A 18 3.07 -38.68 -0.41
N GLN A 19 3.69 -37.82 0.40
CA GLN A 19 3.14 -36.48 0.69
C GLN A 19 3.03 -35.62 -0.58
N LYS A 20 4.04 -35.66 -1.46
CA LYS A 20 4.03 -34.92 -2.74
C LYS A 20 2.91 -35.39 -3.67
N ILE A 21 2.66 -36.70 -3.74
CA ILE A 21 1.54 -37.27 -4.52
C ILE A 21 0.19 -36.83 -3.94
N GLN A 22 0.01 -36.90 -2.62
CA GLN A 22 -1.22 -36.46 -1.97
C GLN A 22 -1.51 -34.99 -2.23
N LEU A 23 -0.49 -34.14 -2.16
CA LEU A 23 -0.62 -32.70 -2.45
C LEU A 23 -1.04 -32.45 -3.90
N LYS A 24 -0.44 -33.15 -4.87
CA LYS A 24 -0.83 -33.08 -6.30
C LYS A 24 -2.29 -33.50 -6.51
N ARG A 25 -2.75 -34.58 -5.85
CA ARG A 25 -4.14 -35.04 -5.92
C ARG A 25 -5.12 -34.01 -5.35
N LEU A 26 -4.78 -33.36 -4.24
CA LEU A 26 -5.60 -32.29 -3.66
C LEU A 26 -5.66 -31.06 -4.57
N GLN A 27 -4.53 -30.67 -5.19
CA GLN A 27 -4.48 -29.57 -6.13
C GLN A 27 -5.34 -29.84 -7.37
N SER A 28 -5.28 -31.05 -7.94
CA SER A 28 -6.12 -31.47 -9.07
C SER A 28 -7.62 -31.45 -8.70
N ARG A 29 -8.01 -32.01 -7.55
CA ARG A 29 -9.41 -31.96 -7.08
C ARG A 29 -9.92 -30.52 -6.90
N ASN A 30 -9.08 -29.62 -6.40
CA ASN A 30 -9.45 -28.22 -6.22
C ASN A 30 -9.57 -27.48 -7.56
N PHE A 31 -8.75 -27.83 -8.55
CA PHE A 31 -8.86 -27.32 -9.91
C PHE A 31 -10.18 -27.75 -10.57
N ASP A 32 -10.52 -29.04 -10.49
CA ASP A 32 -11.77 -29.57 -11.06
C ASP A 32 -13.01 -28.95 -10.40
N LYS A 33 -13.00 -28.77 -9.08
CA LYS A 33 -14.07 -28.06 -8.36
C LYS A 33 -14.24 -26.62 -8.85
N LYS A 34 -13.15 -25.90 -9.12
CA LYS A 34 -13.20 -24.54 -9.68
C LYS A 34 -13.75 -24.55 -11.11
N LEU A 35 -13.37 -25.53 -11.93
CA LEU A 35 -13.85 -25.68 -13.30
C LEU A 35 -15.37 -25.93 -13.32
N ARG A 36 -15.86 -26.88 -12.51
CA ARG A 36 -17.29 -27.18 -12.38
C ARG A 36 -18.11 -25.98 -11.91
N LYS A 37 -17.61 -25.22 -10.92
CA LYS A 37 -18.27 -23.98 -10.48
C LYS A 37 -18.37 -22.95 -11.62
N LYS A 38 -17.29 -22.77 -12.39
CA LYS A 38 -17.27 -21.83 -13.53
C LYS A 38 -18.25 -22.27 -14.63
N GLU A 39 -18.34 -23.55 -14.91
CA GLU A 39 -19.28 -24.10 -15.89
C GLU A 39 -20.74 -23.97 -15.43
N ALA A 40 -21.02 -24.25 -14.15
CA ALA A 40 -22.34 -24.04 -13.56
C ALA A 40 -22.78 -22.58 -13.65
N SER A 41 -21.89 -21.62 -13.32
CA SER A 41 -22.18 -20.19 -13.49
C SER A 41 -22.45 -19.80 -14.95
N ARG A 42 -21.71 -20.37 -15.92
CA ARG A 42 -21.97 -20.15 -17.35
C ARG A 42 -23.35 -20.67 -17.77
N LYS A 43 -23.75 -21.86 -17.31
CA LYS A 43 -25.07 -22.45 -17.59
C LYS A 43 -26.20 -21.57 -17.03
N VAL A 44 -26.04 -20.99 -15.83
CA VAL A 44 -27.02 -20.06 -15.26
C VAL A 44 -27.16 -18.79 -16.11
N VAL A 45 -26.04 -18.17 -16.52
CA VAL A 45 -26.06 -16.98 -17.39
C VAL A 45 -26.70 -17.27 -18.74
N TYR A 46 -26.40 -18.44 -19.34
CA TYR A 46 -26.98 -18.85 -20.61
C TYR A 46 -28.50 -19.03 -20.50
N ARG A 47 -28.98 -19.72 -19.44
CA ARG A 47 -30.42 -19.86 -19.17
C ARG A 47 -31.11 -18.51 -18.97
N ALA A 48 -30.48 -17.57 -18.26
CA ALA A 48 -31.02 -16.23 -18.07
C ALA A 48 -31.13 -15.44 -19.38
N LYS A 49 -30.09 -15.50 -20.24
CA LYS A 49 -30.11 -14.86 -21.57
C LYS A 49 -31.18 -15.46 -22.48
N ARG A 50 -31.34 -16.79 -22.47
CA ARG A 50 -32.38 -17.47 -23.25
C ARG A 50 -33.78 -17.05 -22.82
N LYS A 51 -34.06 -17.01 -21.51
CA LYS A 51 -35.33 -16.48 -20.98
C LYS A 51 -35.57 -15.03 -21.42
N GLN A 52 -34.55 -14.17 -21.41
CA GLN A 52 -34.68 -12.80 -21.90
C GLN A 52 -35.02 -12.73 -23.40
N GLN A 53 -34.45 -13.61 -24.23
CA GLN A 53 -34.79 -13.68 -25.65
C GLN A 53 -36.23 -14.18 -25.87
N GLU A 54 -36.67 -15.20 -25.13
CA GLU A 54 -38.05 -15.72 -25.20
C GLU A 54 -39.10 -14.66 -24.79
N THR A 55 -38.78 -13.80 -23.82
CA THR A 55 -39.67 -12.68 -23.44
C THR A 55 -39.69 -11.54 -24.45
N VAL A 56 -38.63 -11.34 -25.25
CA VAL A 56 -38.59 -10.28 -26.27
C VAL A 56 -39.38 -10.69 -27.52
N SER A 57 -39.37 -11.97 -27.89
CA SER A 57 -40.11 -12.48 -29.06
C SER A 57 -41.64 -12.50 -28.87
N SER A 58 -42.15 -12.33 -27.64
CA SER A 58 -43.58 -12.35 -27.32
C SER A 58 -44.15 -10.98 -26.92
N ALA A 59 -43.31 -9.95 -26.81
CA ALA A 59 -43.75 -8.59 -26.48
C ALA A 59 -44.16 -7.85 -27.77
N SER A 60 -45.47 -7.86 -28.04
CA SER A 60 -46.12 -6.99 -29.02
C SER A 60 -45.81 -5.52 -28.73
N THR A 61 -45.68 -4.76 -29.83
CA THR A 61 -45.23 -3.37 -29.99
C THR A 61 -45.75 -2.41 -28.92
N THR A 62 -45.15 -2.43 -27.72
CA THR A 62 -45.47 -1.47 -26.66
C THR A 62 -44.51 -0.30 -26.82
N THR A 63 -45.06 0.89 -27.02
CA THR A 63 -44.30 2.14 -27.14
C THR A 63 -43.49 2.38 -25.85
N ILE A 64 -42.17 2.22 -25.92
CA ILE A 64 -41.27 2.43 -24.79
C ILE A 64 -41.25 3.92 -24.44
N SER A 65 -41.58 4.26 -23.20
CA SER A 65 -41.55 5.64 -22.71
C SER A 65 -40.12 6.21 -22.75
N ARG A 66 -40.00 7.51 -23.05
CA ARG A 66 -38.72 8.24 -23.06
C ARG A 66 -37.96 8.14 -21.74
N ASN A 67 -38.68 7.98 -20.62
CA ASN A 67 -38.08 7.78 -19.30
C ASN A 67 -37.39 6.41 -19.16
N ASP A 68 -37.95 5.37 -19.79
CA ASP A 68 -37.37 4.02 -19.75
C ASP A 68 -36.15 3.91 -20.65
N LEU A 69 -36.13 4.62 -21.79
CA LEU A 69 -34.91 4.77 -22.61
C LEU A 69 -33.76 5.38 -21.81
N ARG A 70 -34.00 6.46 -21.06
CA ARG A 70 -32.97 7.08 -20.18
C ARG A 70 -32.47 6.12 -19.11
N LYS A 71 -33.35 5.30 -18.51
CA LYS A 71 -32.96 4.28 -17.54
C LYS A 71 -32.07 3.19 -18.17
N ILE A 72 -32.43 2.73 -19.37
CA ILE A 72 -31.67 1.73 -20.13
C ILE A 72 -30.27 2.26 -20.47
N GLU A 73 -30.16 3.49 -20.97
CA GLU A 73 -28.88 4.15 -21.24
C GLU A 73 -28.02 4.29 -19.98
N GLY A 74 -28.63 4.71 -18.86
CA GLY A 74 -27.96 4.80 -17.57
C GLY A 74 -27.38 3.46 -17.09
N LEU A 75 -28.15 2.38 -17.24
CA LEU A 75 -27.68 1.02 -16.92
C LEU A 75 -26.56 0.56 -17.87
N GLN A 76 -26.63 0.89 -19.15
CA GLN A 76 -25.58 0.56 -20.12
C GLN A 76 -24.27 1.30 -19.81
N ARG A 77 -24.33 2.59 -19.47
CA ARG A 77 -23.16 3.36 -19.01
C ARG A 77 -22.55 2.76 -17.74
N ARG A 78 -23.38 2.37 -16.75
CA ARG A 78 -22.91 1.69 -15.54
C ARG A 78 -22.20 0.36 -15.87
N ARG A 79 -22.76 -0.45 -16.76
CA ARG A 79 -22.13 -1.71 -17.22
C ARG A 79 -20.79 -1.46 -17.89
N GLN A 80 -20.70 -0.48 -18.79
CA GLN A 80 -19.43 -0.10 -19.45
C GLN A 80 -18.39 0.36 -18.44
N ASN A 81 -18.78 1.22 -17.48
CA ASN A 81 -17.87 1.68 -16.42
C ASN A 81 -17.37 0.53 -15.54
N THR A 82 -18.25 -0.40 -15.14
CA THR A 82 -17.84 -1.58 -14.36
C THR A 82 -16.92 -2.51 -15.15
N ALA A 83 -17.13 -2.66 -16.46
CA ALA A 83 -16.24 -3.45 -17.31
C ALA A 83 -14.86 -2.78 -17.46
N LYS A 84 -14.82 -1.45 -17.63
CA LYS A 84 -13.59 -0.66 -17.69
C LYS A 84 -12.78 -0.77 -16.39
N LEU A 85 -13.42 -0.57 -15.24
CA LEU A 85 -12.77 -0.72 -13.93
C LEU A 85 -12.22 -2.14 -13.69
N LYS A 86 -12.93 -3.16 -14.18
CA LYS A 86 -12.47 -4.55 -14.08
C LYS A 86 -11.23 -4.79 -14.93
N LEU A 87 -11.21 -4.28 -16.17
CA LEU A 87 -10.06 -4.39 -17.06
C LEU A 87 -8.83 -3.70 -16.46
N GLU A 88 -8.99 -2.50 -15.92
CA GLU A 88 -7.91 -1.74 -15.28
C GLU A 88 -7.35 -2.49 -14.06
N LYS A 89 -8.23 -3.07 -13.23
CA LYS A 89 -7.82 -3.90 -12.09
C LYS A 89 -7.01 -5.14 -12.53
N ASP A 90 -7.44 -5.81 -13.59
CA ASP A 90 -6.75 -6.98 -14.13
C ASP A 90 -5.36 -6.58 -14.72
N GLN A 91 -5.26 -5.42 -15.37
CA GLN A 91 -3.98 -4.86 -15.85
C GLN A 91 -3.02 -4.57 -14.69
N LEU A 92 -3.46 -3.88 -13.64
CA LEU A 92 -2.65 -3.60 -12.46
C LEU A 92 -2.17 -4.89 -11.77
N GLN A 93 -3.03 -5.90 -11.69
CA GLN A 93 -2.67 -7.19 -11.11
C GLN A 93 -1.60 -7.91 -11.95
N ASN A 94 -1.63 -7.79 -13.28
CA ASN A 94 -0.61 -8.34 -14.17
C ASN A 94 0.72 -7.60 -14.04
N SER A 95 0.71 -6.26 -13.97
CA SER A 95 1.92 -5.46 -13.73
C SER A 95 2.58 -5.81 -12.39
N ASN A 96 1.79 -5.94 -11.32
CA ASN A 96 2.31 -6.37 -10.01
C ASN A 96 2.94 -7.77 -10.05
N LYS A 97 2.37 -8.72 -10.79
CA LYS A 97 2.97 -10.05 -10.99
C LYS A 97 4.30 -9.96 -11.76
N GLN A 98 4.42 -9.07 -12.75
CA GLN A 98 5.68 -8.88 -13.47
C GLN A 98 6.76 -8.26 -12.57
N LEU A 99 6.43 -7.24 -11.78
CA LEU A 99 7.33 -6.64 -10.80
C LEU A 99 7.82 -7.66 -9.76
N GLN A 100 6.93 -8.52 -9.26
CA GLN A 100 7.31 -9.59 -8.33
C GLN A 100 8.28 -10.60 -8.97
N LYS A 101 8.09 -10.93 -10.26
CA LYS A 101 9.04 -11.79 -10.99
C LYS A 101 10.40 -11.09 -11.17
N GLY A 102 10.40 -9.80 -11.48
CA GLY A 102 11.63 -8.99 -11.59
C GLY A 102 12.40 -8.95 -10.27
N ASN A 103 11.72 -8.67 -9.16
CA ASN A 103 12.32 -8.66 -7.82
C ASN A 103 12.90 -10.02 -7.41
N ARG A 104 12.28 -11.12 -7.84
CA ARG A 104 12.82 -12.46 -7.58
C ARG A 104 14.12 -12.71 -8.37
N LYS A 105 14.17 -12.33 -9.65
CA LYS A 105 15.40 -12.42 -10.46
C LYS A 105 16.54 -11.58 -9.88
N LEU A 106 16.26 -10.35 -9.45
CA LEU A 106 17.26 -9.48 -8.82
C LEU A 106 17.80 -10.09 -7.51
N LYS A 107 16.94 -10.71 -6.69
CA LYS A 107 17.37 -11.42 -5.49
C LYS A 107 18.25 -12.63 -5.79
N GLU A 108 17.93 -13.38 -6.85
CA GLU A 108 18.73 -14.51 -7.31
C GLU A 108 20.10 -14.03 -7.84
N GLN A 109 20.15 -12.94 -8.61
CA GLN A 109 21.41 -12.33 -9.06
C GLN A 109 22.29 -11.83 -7.90
N LEU A 110 21.70 -11.14 -6.91
CA LEU A 110 22.42 -10.71 -5.71
C LEU A 110 22.96 -11.89 -4.90
N ALA A 111 22.23 -13.01 -4.83
CA ALA A 111 22.71 -14.22 -4.16
C ALA A 111 23.91 -14.83 -4.90
N SER A 112 23.88 -14.89 -6.24
CA SER A 112 25.01 -15.38 -7.05
C SER A 112 26.25 -14.49 -6.90
N LEU A 113 26.10 -13.17 -6.92
CA LEU A 113 27.21 -12.23 -6.72
C LEU A 113 27.87 -12.38 -5.33
N ARG A 114 27.06 -12.62 -4.28
CA ARG A 114 27.60 -12.89 -2.95
C ARG A 114 28.43 -14.17 -2.89
N LEU A 115 28.01 -15.22 -3.61
CA LEU A 115 28.76 -16.47 -3.67
C LEU A 115 30.09 -16.29 -4.42
N SER A 116 30.12 -15.54 -5.53
CA SER A 116 31.36 -15.28 -6.26
C SER A 116 32.37 -14.43 -5.47
N LEU A 117 31.89 -13.46 -4.68
CA LEU A 117 32.73 -12.64 -3.80
C LEU A 117 33.35 -13.45 -2.65
N SER A 118 32.65 -14.47 -2.15
CA SER A 118 33.18 -15.34 -1.08
C SER A 118 34.25 -16.33 -1.55
N SER A 119 34.41 -16.53 -2.87
CA SER A 119 35.40 -17.46 -3.44
C SER A 119 36.72 -16.82 -3.85
N SER A 120 36.84 -15.48 -3.82
CA SER A 120 38.05 -14.76 -4.27
C SER A 120 39.00 -14.33 -3.16
N SER A 121 38.71 -14.62 -1.89
CA SER A 121 39.67 -14.42 -0.80
C SER A 121 40.61 -15.63 -0.72
N SER A 122 41.63 -15.65 -1.60
CA SER A 122 42.79 -16.51 -1.44
C SER A 122 43.60 -16.02 -0.23
N PRO A 123 43.84 -16.85 0.79
CA PRO A 123 44.68 -16.47 1.92
C PRO A 123 46.14 -16.45 1.46
N GLN A 124 46.71 -15.25 1.30
CA GLN A 124 48.17 -15.14 1.32
C GLN A 124 48.61 -15.30 2.77
N GLU A 125 49.35 -16.38 3.01
CA GLU A 125 50.00 -16.71 4.26
C GLU A 125 51.05 -15.65 4.59
N THR A 126 50.86 -14.95 5.71
CA THR A 126 51.97 -14.38 6.46
C THR A 126 51.89 -14.86 7.91
N THR A 127 53.06 -15.23 8.39
CA THR A 127 53.33 -16.07 9.53
C THR A 127 53.25 -15.32 10.87
N THR A 128 52.93 -16.11 11.91
CA THR A 128 53.20 -15.91 13.35
C THR A 128 52.51 -14.74 14.06
N ASN A 129 51.38 -15.02 14.72
CA ASN A 129 51.34 -15.34 16.16
C ASN A 129 49.91 -15.47 16.68
N SER A 130 49.61 -16.65 17.22
CA SER A 130 48.64 -17.01 18.25
C SER A 130 47.56 -15.99 18.67
N ALA A 131 46.40 -16.05 18.01
CA ALA A 131 45.10 -15.79 18.65
C ALA A 131 43.99 -16.52 17.89
N ALA A 132 43.25 -17.36 18.61
CA ALA A 132 42.25 -18.29 18.07
C ALA A 132 41.08 -17.53 17.39
N THR A 133 41.13 -17.47 16.06
CA THR A 133 40.09 -16.85 15.22
C THR A 133 39.10 -17.92 14.74
N ILE A 134 37.86 -17.83 15.23
CA ILE A 134 36.74 -18.74 14.92
C ILE A 134 36.10 -18.30 13.59
N SER A 135 35.91 -19.25 12.66
CA SER A 135 35.34 -18.98 11.33
C SER A 135 33.82 -18.70 11.37
N PRO A 136 33.29 -17.75 10.57
CA PRO A 136 31.88 -17.35 10.62
C PRO A 136 30.98 -18.10 9.63
N SER A 137 31.27 -19.38 9.35
CA SER A 137 30.63 -20.09 8.22
C SER A 137 30.09 -21.46 8.62
N LYS A 138 29.01 -21.49 9.44
CA LYS A 138 28.00 -22.57 9.58
C LYS A 138 27.19 -22.45 10.89
N LEU A 139 26.60 -21.28 11.18
CA LEU A 139 25.74 -21.14 12.36
C LEU A 139 24.42 -20.44 12.02
N PHE A 140 23.67 -21.01 11.09
CA PHE A 140 22.21 -20.97 11.22
C PHE A 140 21.80 -22.05 12.24
N LEU A 141 22.31 -21.89 13.47
CA LEU A 141 21.73 -22.59 14.61
C LEU A 141 20.29 -22.10 14.72
N SER A 142 19.35 -23.04 14.73
CA SER A 142 17.97 -22.69 15.07
C SER A 142 17.99 -21.88 16.37
N LYS A 143 17.09 -20.90 16.50
CA LYS A 143 16.97 -20.10 17.75
C LYS A 143 16.92 -20.98 19.02
N GLN A 144 16.50 -22.24 18.87
CA GLN A 144 16.53 -23.29 19.89
C GLN A 144 17.95 -23.73 20.30
N SER A 145 18.87 -23.90 19.35
CA SER A 145 20.21 -24.42 19.64
C SER A 145 21.11 -23.37 20.28
N ILE A 146 20.95 -22.08 19.94
CA ILE A 146 21.62 -20.99 20.68
C ILE A 146 21.11 -20.94 22.13
N ARG A 147 19.80 -21.07 22.35
CA ARG A 147 19.22 -21.12 23.72
C ARG A 147 19.78 -22.27 24.56
N ASN A 148 19.94 -23.46 23.97
CA ASN A 148 20.46 -24.62 24.68
C ASN A 148 21.98 -24.53 24.93
N LYS A 149 22.76 -23.93 24.02
CA LYS A 149 24.22 -23.86 24.14
C LYS A 149 24.70 -22.85 25.17
N PHE A 150 23.96 -21.75 25.35
CA PHE A 150 24.30 -20.71 26.33
C PHE A 150 23.61 -20.91 27.68
N GLY A 151 22.90 -22.02 27.90
CA GLY A 151 22.26 -22.32 29.18
C GLY A 151 21.21 -21.30 29.63
N ILE A 152 20.73 -20.42 28.74
CA ILE A 152 19.76 -19.37 29.06
C ILE A 152 18.37 -20.02 29.10
N ASN A 153 18.08 -20.68 30.21
CA ASN A 153 16.78 -21.25 30.53
C ASN A 153 15.79 -20.12 30.89
N LEU A 154 15.26 -19.43 29.88
CA LEU A 154 14.24 -18.37 30.01
C LEU A 154 12.91 -18.89 30.59
N SER A 155 12.72 -20.20 30.75
CA SER A 155 11.48 -20.78 31.27
C SER A 155 11.34 -20.70 32.79
N ASN A 156 12.44 -20.53 33.54
CA ASN A 156 12.44 -20.62 35.00
C ASN A 156 13.02 -19.41 35.74
N GLN A 157 13.42 -18.36 35.02
CA GLN A 157 13.68 -17.11 35.70
C GLN A 157 12.33 -16.43 35.91
N ASN A 158 11.92 -16.36 37.18
CA ASN A 158 11.12 -15.26 37.70
C ASN A 158 11.89 -13.97 37.40
N LEU A 159 11.98 -13.57 36.13
CA LEU A 159 12.34 -12.22 35.74
C LEU A 159 11.44 -11.36 36.61
N PRO A 160 11.99 -10.42 37.40
CA PRO A 160 11.18 -9.53 38.20
C PRO A 160 10.16 -8.98 37.22
N SER A 161 8.90 -9.42 37.38
CA SER A 161 7.78 -9.02 36.54
C SER A 161 7.93 -7.53 36.51
N THR A 162 8.36 -7.01 35.35
CA THR A 162 8.82 -5.63 35.22
C THR A 162 7.65 -4.87 35.75
N ARG A 163 7.77 -4.37 37.00
CA ARG A 163 6.66 -3.80 37.75
C ARG A 163 6.10 -2.87 36.74
N THR A 164 4.90 -3.20 36.26
CA THR A 164 4.20 -2.41 35.27
C THR A 164 4.09 -1.13 36.03
N THR A 165 5.00 -0.18 35.73
CA THR A 165 5.09 1.06 36.47
C THR A 165 3.69 1.56 36.34
N THR A 166 2.96 1.56 37.46
CA THR A 166 1.57 1.97 37.51
C THR A 166 1.63 3.38 37.02
N ILE A 167 1.43 3.53 35.72
CA ILE A 167 1.48 4.81 35.06
C ILE A 167 0.45 5.62 35.81
N SER A 168 0.90 6.76 36.35
CA SER A 168 0.05 7.57 37.21
C SER A 168 -1.25 7.80 36.44
N ARG A 169 -2.38 7.56 37.10
CA ARG A 169 -3.71 7.88 36.54
C ARG A 169 -3.73 9.32 36.02
N GLU A 170 -2.97 10.20 36.68
CA GLU A 170 -2.73 11.59 36.27
C GLU A 170 -2.12 11.71 34.87
N LEU A 171 -1.19 10.83 34.46
CA LEU A 171 -0.63 10.86 33.11
C LEU A 171 -1.68 10.46 32.07
N ALA A 172 -2.49 9.45 32.38
CA ALA A 172 -3.56 9.03 31.48
C ALA A 172 -4.60 10.14 31.31
N ASP A 173 -4.99 10.79 32.41
CA ASP A 173 -5.94 11.90 32.41
C ASP A 173 -5.35 13.13 31.67
N ALA A 174 -4.06 13.42 31.84
CA ALA A 174 -3.37 14.49 31.12
C ALA A 174 -3.31 14.23 29.61
N ILE A 175 -3.06 12.97 29.19
CA ILE A 175 -3.08 12.58 27.78
C ILE A 175 -4.49 12.71 27.19
N ASP A 176 -5.53 12.28 27.93
CA ASP A 176 -6.91 12.41 27.48
C ASP A 176 -7.30 13.89 27.30
N GLN A 177 -7.03 14.73 28.31
CA GLN A 177 -7.29 16.17 28.24
C GLN A 177 -6.57 16.83 27.07
N PHE A 178 -5.29 16.55 26.88
CA PHE A 178 -4.50 17.09 25.77
C PHE A 178 -5.05 16.66 24.40
N LEU A 179 -5.44 15.40 24.25
CA LEU A 179 -5.96 14.90 22.97
C LEU A 179 -7.40 15.36 22.68
N ASN A 180 -8.14 15.82 23.68
CA ASN A 180 -9.47 16.41 23.48
C ASN A 180 -9.42 17.84 22.93
N ASP A 181 -8.24 18.46 22.83
CA ASP A 181 -8.04 19.75 22.16
C ASP A 181 -8.32 19.65 20.64
N ASP A 182 -9.08 20.61 20.12
CA ASP A 182 -9.46 20.73 18.72
C ASP A 182 -8.27 21.06 17.79
N GLU A 183 -7.17 21.58 18.33
CA GLU A 183 -5.92 21.78 17.58
C GLU A 183 -5.16 20.48 17.32
N ILE A 184 -5.37 19.46 18.15
CA ILE A 184 -4.65 18.18 18.09
C ILE A 184 -5.48 17.13 17.38
N THR A 185 -6.77 17.08 17.71
CA THR A 185 -7.73 16.16 17.13
C THR A 185 -8.98 16.90 16.70
N ARG A 186 -9.75 16.36 15.77
CA ARG A 186 -11.00 16.98 15.33
C ARG A 186 -12.13 15.98 15.37
N MET A 187 -13.29 16.39 15.89
CA MET A 187 -14.48 15.53 15.88
C MET A 187 -14.88 15.15 14.45
N SER A 188 -15.29 13.90 14.28
CA SER A 188 -15.85 13.43 13.03
C SER A 188 -17.17 14.16 12.72
N GLN A 189 -17.40 14.52 11.46
CA GLN A 189 -18.65 15.23 11.07
C GLN A 189 -19.88 14.31 11.13
N ASN A 190 -19.68 13.00 10.97
CA ASN A 190 -20.75 12.02 11.01
C ASN A 190 -21.04 11.64 12.46
N LYS A 191 -22.24 12.01 12.95
CA LYS A 191 -22.71 11.66 14.30
C LYS A 191 -22.82 10.15 14.54
N ASP A 192 -22.92 9.36 13.46
CA ASP A 192 -23.02 7.90 13.54
C ASP A 192 -21.70 7.21 13.93
N ASN A 193 -20.56 7.92 13.84
CA ASN A 193 -19.26 7.39 14.22
C ASN A 193 -19.05 7.53 15.73
N ILE A 194 -19.57 6.55 16.49
CA ILE A 194 -19.46 6.49 17.96
C ILE A 194 -18.62 5.27 18.34
N VAL A 195 -17.62 5.47 19.20
CA VAL A 195 -16.78 4.43 19.81
C VAL A 195 -16.82 4.61 21.32
N ASP A 196 -17.16 3.55 22.05
CA ASP A 196 -17.31 3.56 23.52
C ASP A 196 -18.21 4.69 24.05
N GLY A 197 -19.30 4.98 23.33
CA GLY A 197 -20.26 6.01 23.70
C GLY A 197 -19.78 7.45 23.44
N LYS A 198 -18.56 7.65 22.92
CA LYS A 198 -18.02 8.95 22.54
C LYS A 198 -17.94 9.08 21.01
N GLN A 199 -18.17 10.30 20.50
CA GLN A 199 -18.02 10.59 19.08
C GLN A 199 -16.54 10.47 18.68
N VAL A 200 -16.27 9.81 17.55
CA VAL A 200 -14.90 9.59 17.07
C VAL A 200 -14.22 10.93 16.77
N ARG A 201 -12.97 11.05 17.21
CA ARG A 201 -12.07 12.16 16.89
C ARG A 201 -10.91 11.66 16.02
N PHE A 202 -10.50 12.49 15.07
CA PHE A 202 -9.42 12.18 14.15
C PHE A 202 -8.16 12.99 14.49
N LEU A 203 -7.02 12.33 14.54
CA LEU A 203 -5.72 12.98 14.73
C LEU A 203 -5.41 13.89 13.54
N LEU A 204 -5.01 15.14 13.80
CA LEU A 204 -4.65 16.11 12.75
C LEU A 204 -3.19 15.99 12.28
N ASN A 205 -2.35 15.29 13.04
CA ASN A 205 -0.93 15.09 12.75
C ASN A 205 -0.49 13.66 13.10
N HIS A 206 0.73 13.29 12.72
CA HIS A 206 1.32 12.01 13.11
C HIS A 206 1.50 11.94 14.63
N LEU A 207 1.21 10.77 15.20
CA LEU A 207 1.30 10.53 16.65
C LEU A 207 2.66 10.89 17.25
N ILE A 208 3.75 10.70 16.50
CA ILE A 208 5.09 11.04 16.97
C ILE A 208 5.25 12.56 17.18
N ASN A 209 4.68 13.38 16.30
CA ASN A 209 4.72 14.83 16.41
C ASN A 209 3.80 15.31 17.54
N ILE A 210 2.64 14.66 17.69
CA ILE A 210 1.70 14.94 18.77
C ILE A 210 2.32 14.61 20.13
N HIS A 211 3.04 13.49 20.23
CA HIS A 211 3.78 13.11 21.44
C HIS A 211 4.88 14.12 21.79
N GLN A 212 5.63 14.62 20.80
CA GLN A 212 6.60 15.69 21.03
C GLN A 212 5.92 16.98 21.52
N LYS A 213 4.80 17.38 20.89
CA LYS A 213 4.00 18.54 21.33
C LYS A 213 3.48 18.36 22.77
N PHE A 214 3.00 17.16 23.11
CA PHE A 214 2.56 16.82 24.46
C PHE A 214 3.66 17.00 25.51
N ILE A 215 4.88 16.51 25.25
CA ILE A 215 6.02 16.66 26.17
C ILE A 215 6.36 18.15 26.35
N MET A 216 6.33 18.93 25.27
CA MET A 216 6.64 20.36 25.30
C MET A 216 5.62 21.18 26.10
N GLU A 217 4.33 20.83 26.03
CA GLU A 217 3.25 21.63 26.62
C GLU A 217 2.87 21.21 28.04
N THR A 218 2.87 19.90 28.34
CA THR A 218 2.28 19.37 29.58
C THR A 218 3.31 19.07 30.67
N ARG A 219 4.61 19.22 30.40
CA ARG A 219 5.75 18.90 31.30
C ARG A 219 5.81 17.43 31.77
N TYR A 220 4.90 16.57 31.33
CA TYR A 220 4.94 15.14 31.62
C TYR A 220 5.97 14.44 30.73
N GLU A 221 6.95 13.79 31.34
CA GLU A 221 7.90 12.94 30.62
C GLU A 221 7.33 11.53 30.46
N CYS A 222 7.09 11.12 29.22
CA CYS A 222 6.73 9.74 28.92
C CYS A 222 7.34 9.28 27.60
N SER A 223 7.60 7.97 27.50
CA SER A 223 8.06 7.38 26.25
C SER A 223 6.92 7.34 25.22
N TYR A 224 7.25 7.34 23.93
CA TYR A 224 6.26 7.23 22.86
C TYR A 224 5.38 5.97 22.98
N SER A 225 5.94 4.85 23.43
CA SER A 225 5.19 3.60 23.64
C SER A 225 4.23 3.70 24.83
N THR A 226 4.61 4.43 25.88
CA THR A 226 3.71 4.74 27.00
C THR A 226 2.58 5.64 26.53
N PHE A 227 2.90 6.76 25.85
CA PHE A 227 1.91 7.70 25.32
C PHE A 227 0.86 6.99 24.46
N THR A 228 1.30 6.19 23.48
CA THR A 228 0.40 5.49 22.56
C THR A 228 -0.51 4.45 23.21
N ARG A 229 -0.11 3.86 24.35
CA ARG A 229 -0.97 2.94 25.13
C ARG A 229 -2.09 3.63 25.88
N HIS A 230 -1.93 4.93 26.17
CA HIS A 230 -2.91 5.73 26.91
C HIS A 230 -3.79 6.59 26.00
N ILE A 231 -3.66 6.46 24.67
CA ILE A 231 -4.57 7.13 23.74
C ILE A 231 -5.98 6.55 23.90
N PRO A 232 -7.01 7.37 24.11
CA PRO A 232 -8.39 6.91 24.15
C PRO A 232 -8.82 6.23 22.85
N SER A 233 -9.60 5.16 22.97
CA SER A 233 -10.07 4.33 21.83
C SER A 233 -10.90 5.11 20.79
N TYR A 234 -11.59 6.17 21.19
CA TYR A 234 -12.38 7.04 20.29
C TYR A 234 -11.52 8.01 19.46
N ILE A 235 -10.21 8.04 19.69
CA ILE A 235 -9.26 8.86 18.93
C ILE A 235 -8.54 7.97 17.92
N ILE A 236 -8.80 8.23 16.64
CA ILE A 236 -8.41 7.34 15.55
C ILE A 236 -7.45 8.07 14.59
N SER A 237 -6.41 7.36 14.15
CA SER A 237 -5.59 7.81 13.03
C SER A 237 -6.40 7.71 11.74
N PRO A 238 -6.64 8.82 11.04
CA PRO A 238 -7.68 8.87 10.04
C PRO A 238 -7.24 8.09 8.79
N LYS A 239 -8.05 7.15 8.29
CA LYS A 239 -7.75 6.38 7.06
C LYS A 239 -8.21 7.15 5.83
N PRO A 240 -7.66 6.91 4.63
CA PRO A 240 -8.07 7.59 3.40
C PRO A 240 -9.59 7.53 3.11
N SER A 241 -10.28 6.49 3.57
CA SER A 241 -11.74 6.32 3.47
C SER A 241 -12.55 7.21 4.40
N ASP A 242 -11.96 7.61 5.53
CA ASP A 242 -12.66 8.29 6.63
C ASP A 242 -12.70 9.81 6.38
N TRP A 243 -11.90 10.29 5.43
CA TRP A 243 -11.70 11.69 5.07
C TRP A 243 -12.78 12.18 4.11
N GLY A 244 -14.05 11.79 4.31
CA GLY A 244 -15.19 12.10 3.44
C GLY A 244 -15.20 13.54 2.90
N THR A 245 -14.66 14.48 3.69
CA THR A 245 -13.90 15.65 3.24
C THR A 245 -12.69 15.78 4.17
N CYS A 246 -11.50 16.11 3.66
CA CYS A 246 -10.26 16.01 4.46
C CYS A 246 -10.18 17.08 5.57
N LEU A 247 -9.59 16.71 6.72
CA LEU A 247 -9.51 17.57 7.92
C LEU A 247 -8.13 18.26 8.09
N CYS A 248 -7.22 18.23 7.11
CA CYS A 248 -5.94 18.94 7.25
C CYS A 248 -5.99 20.36 6.67
N MET A 249 -5.29 21.30 7.33
CA MET A 249 -5.16 22.71 6.93
C MET A 249 -4.66 22.92 5.48
N THR A 250 -4.06 21.91 4.85
CA THR A 250 -3.40 22.02 3.54
C THR A 250 -4.07 21.24 2.40
N CYS A 251 -5.16 20.52 2.65
CA CYS A 251 -5.82 19.74 1.61
C CYS A 251 -7.10 20.45 1.12
N LEU A 252 -7.01 21.10 -0.03
CA LEU A 252 -8.11 20.96 -0.99
C LEU A 252 -8.15 19.48 -1.38
N ASN A 253 -9.28 18.85 -1.08
CA ASN A 253 -9.75 17.53 -1.49
C ASN A 253 -8.98 16.96 -2.71
N PRO A 254 -8.41 15.74 -2.67
CA PRO A 254 -7.76 15.12 -3.84
C PRO A 254 -8.66 15.13 -5.08
N GLN A 255 -9.98 15.05 -4.86
CA GLN A 255 -10.99 15.20 -5.90
C GLN A 255 -10.97 16.61 -6.50
N LEU A 256 -10.98 17.66 -5.67
CA LEU A 256 -10.81 19.05 -6.12
C LEU A 256 -9.45 19.31 -6.77
N LYS A 257 -8.35 18.66 -6.34
CA LYS A 257 -7.07 18.72 -7.06
C LYS A 257 -7.15 18.03 -8.41
N SER A 258 -7.81 16.87 -8.50
CA SER A 258 -8.01 16.18 -9.78
C SER A 258 -8.92 16.98 -10.71
N GLU A 259 -9.97 17.60 -10.17
CA GLU A 259 -10.88 18.48 -10.90
C GLU A 259 -10.18 19.77 -11.31
N ARG A 260 -9.38 20.39 -10.42
CA ARG A 260 -8.59 21.58 -10.75
C ARG A 260 -7.50 21.27 -11.76
N ILE A 261 -6.82 20.13 -11.65
CA ILE A 261 -5.86 19.65 -12.66
C ILE A 261 -6.59 19.38 -13.98
N ASN A 262 -7.80 18.83 -13.98
CA ASN A 262 -8.58 18.62 -15.21
C ASN A 262 -9.12 19.92 -15.80
N GLN A 263 -9.55 20.86 -14.96
CA GLN A 263 -9.91 22.23 -15.36
C GLN A 263 -8.68 22.94 -15.95
N LEU A 264 -7.53 22.87 -15.30
CA LEU A 264 -6.27 23.45 -15.79
C LEU A 264 -5.72 22.71 -17.01
N LYS A 265 -5.99 21.41 -17.18
CA LYS A 265 -5.69 20.67 -18.42
C LYS A 265 -6.52 21.16 -19.60
N ASN A 266 -7.76 21.60 -19.36
CA ASN A 266 -8.56 22.29 -20.38
C ASN A 266 -8.13 23.75 -20.61
N VAL A 267 -7.33 24.32 -19.70
CA VAL A 267 -6.79 25.69 -19.76
C VAL A 267 -5.28 25.64 -19.81
N ASN A 268 -4.69 24.68 -20.53
CA ASN A 268 -3.26 24.72 -20.81
C ASN A 268 -3.10 25.14 -22.28
N PRO A 269 -3.02 26.47 -22.56
CA PRO A 269 -2.75 26.99 -23.89
C PRO A 269 -1.53 26.31 -24.49
N LEU A 270 -0.55 25.93 -23.65
CA LEU A 270 0.66 25.22 -24.03
C LEU A 270 0.36 23.81 -24.58
N LEU A 271 -0.57 23.04 -23.98
CA LEU A 271 -0.95 21.73 -24.51
C LEU A 271 -1.77 21.84 -25.79
N ASN A 272 -2.65 22.83 -25.90
CA ASN A 272 -3.40 23.07 -27.13
C ASN A 272 -2.48 23.61 -28.26
N TYR A 273 -1.53 24.47 -27.92
CA TYR A 273 -0.49 24.97 -28.82
C TYR A 273 0.43 23.84 -29.28
N LEU A 274 0.94 23.03 -28.34
CA LEU A 274 1.73 21.84 -28.67
C LEU A 274 0.93 20.82 -29.48
N SER A 275 -0.36 20.60 -29.19
CA SER A 275 -1.22 19.75 -30.02
C SER A 275 -1.42 20.32 -31.43
N SER A 276 -1.53 21.64 -31.58
CA SER A 276 -1.62 22.29 -32.91
C SER A 276 -0.30 22.26 -33.68
N LEU A 277 0.84 22.27 -32.97
CA LEU A 277 2.18 22.10 -33.52
C LEU A 277 2.44 20.65 -33.94
N LEU A 278 1.96 19.67 -33.16
CA LEU A 278 2.08 18.24 -33.45
C LEU A 278 1.20 17.79 -34.65
N THR A 279 0.18 18.56 -35.03
CA THR A 279 -0.61 18.29 -36.24
C THR A 279 0.05 18.77 -37.53
N ASN A 280 1.06 19.64 -37.43
CA ASN A 280 1.91 20.02 -38.55
C ASN A 280 3.19 19.16 -38.53
N ASP A 281 3.73 18.86 -39.71
CA ASP A 281 4.83 17.91 -39.86
C ASP A 281 6.07 18.39 -39.07
N LEU A 282 6.31 17.80 -37.89
CA LEU A 282 7.31 18.23 -36.89
C LEU A 282 8.71 18.35 -37.48
N THR A 283 8.99 17.58 -38.53
CA THR A 283 10.23 17.60 -39.32
C THR A 283 10.47 18.94 -39.99
N SER A 284 9.43 19.62 -40.48
CA SER A 284 9.56 20.95 -41.07
C SER A 284 9.86 22.04 -40.03
N ILE A 285 9.32 21.88 -38.81
CA ILE A 285 9.45 22.85 -37.71
C ILE A 285 10.80 22.70 -37.00
N ILE A 286 11.30 21.46 -36.83
CA ILE A 286 12.60 21.19 -36.20
C ILE A 286 13.76 21.68 -37.09
N ASN A 287 13.57 21.72 -38.41
CA ASN A 287 14.60 22.19 -39.34
C ASN A 287 14.69 23.73 -39.43
N ASP A 288 13.72 24.47 -38.89
CA ASP A 288 13.80 25.93 -38.78
C ASP A 288 14.27 26.34 -37.38
N GLU A 289 15.57 26.59 -37.26
CA GLU A 289 16.24 26.98 -36.02
C GLU A 289 15.61 28.23 -35.38
N LYS A 290 15.06 29.14 -36.19
CA LYS A 290 14.38 30.33 -35.68
C LYS A 290 13.11 29.97 -34.92
N THR A 291 12.27 29.12 -35.50
CA THR A 291 11.02 28.66 -34.86
C THR A 291 11.31 27.85 -33.58
N VAL A 292 12.38 27.06 -33.56
CA VAL A 292 12.80 26.31 -32.34
C VAL A 292 13.18 27.27 -31.20
N ASN A 293 13.93 28.32 -31.50
CA ASN A 293 14.33 29.31 -30.49
C ASN A 293 13.13 30.09 -29.94
N GLU A 294 12.18 30.49 -30.80
CA GLU A 294 10.94 31.15 -30.36
C GLU A 294 10.11 30.25 -29.42
N ILE A 295 10.03 28.95 -29.71
CA ILE A 295 9.35 27.97 -28.84
C ILE A 295 10.07 27.82 -27.49
N LEU A 296 11.40 27.79 -27.49
CA LEU A 296 12.19 27.68 -26.26
C LEU A 296 12.03 28.92 -25.38
N GLU A 297 12.09 30.12 -25.96
CA GLU A 297 11.88 31.38 -25.23
C GLU A 297 10.50 31.44 -24.59
N GLU A 298 9.45 31.05 -25.33
CA GLU A 298 8.08 31.00 -24.82
C GLU A 298 7.93 29.96 -23.69
N LEU A 299 8.58 28.80 -23.81
CA LEU A 299 8.66 27.80 -22.74
C LEU A 299 9.35 28.34 -21.48
N HIS A 300 10.44 29.10 -21.65
CA HIS A 300 11.15 29.74 -20.55
C HIS A 300 10.29 30.81 -19.86
N ARG A 301 9.57 31.64 -20.64
CA ARG A 301 8.63 32.63 -20.12
C ARG A 301 7.53 31.98 -19.29
N LEU A 302 6.89 30.93 -19.80
CA LEU A 302 5.80 30.23 -19.10
C LEU A 302 6.28 29.52 -17.84
N LYS A 303 7.52 29.00 -17.82
CA LYS A 303 8.15 28.48 -16.60
C LYS A 303 8.38 29.58 -15.56
N ALA A 304 8.80 30.77 -15.98
CA ALA A 304 8.99 31.89 -15.09
C ALA A 304 7.65 32.39 -14.49
N GLU A 305 6.60 32.48 -15.30
CA GLU A 305 5.26 32.87 -14.83
C GLU A 305 4.68 31.86 -13.83
N THR A 306 4.77 30.56 -14.12
CA THR A 306 4.31 29.53 -13.18
C THR A 306 5.10 29.56 -11.87
N PHE A 307 6.40 29.80 -11.93
CA PHE A 307 7.24 30.00 -10.74
C PHE A 307 6.79 31.22 -9.92
N MET A 308 6.54 32.35 -10.58
CA MET A 308 6.08 33.58 -9.92
C MET A 308 4.71 33.42 -9.26
N ILE A 309 3.77 32.73 -9.92
CA ILE A 309 2.45 32.43 -9.34
C ILE A 309 2.61 31.58 -8.07
N THR A 310 3.45 30.54 -8.10
CA THR A 310 3.70 29.72 -6.91
C THR A 310 4.39 30.49 -5.78
N TYR A 311 5.28 31.43 -6.11
CA TYR A 311 5.97 32.27 -5.13
C TYR A 311 5.03 33.29 -4.48
N VAL A 312 4.17 33.95 -5.26
CA VAL A 312 3.16 34.90 -4.75
C VAL A 312 2.14 34.20 -3.85
N GLU A 313 1.67 33.00 -4.22
CA GLU A 313 0.82 32.19 -3.33
C GLU A 313 1.52 31.81 -2.03
N TRP A 314 2.83 31.51 -2.09
CA TRP A 314 3.62 31.20 -0.91
C TRP A 314 3.77 32.42 0.02
N ILE A 315 4.02 33.61 -0.53
CA ILE A 315 4.10 34.87 0.24
C ILE A 315 2.77 35.16 0.94
N LYS A 316 1.64 35.08 0.22
CA LYS A 316 0.30 35.33 0.81
C LYS A 316 0.02 34.39 1.99
N ARG A 317 0.37 33.11 1.85
CA ARG A 317 0.23 32.11 2.92
C ARG A 317 1.16 32.36 4.11
N LYS A 318 2.28 33.05 3.92
CA LYS A 318 3.21 33.42 4.99
C LYS A 318 2.73 34.66 5.75
N SER A 319 2.10 35.61 5.06
CA SER A 319 1.52 36.81 5.70
C SER A 319 0.25 36.51 6.50
N GLU A 320 -0.56 35.53 6.08
CA GLU A 320 -1.80 35.12 6.78
C GLU A 320 -1.54 34.32 8.07
N LYS A 321 -0.29 33.94 8.34
CA LYS A 321 0.13 33.17 9.53
C LYS A 321 0.77 34.02 10.63
N LYS A 322 0.80 35.34 10.48
CA LYS A 322 1.23 36.29 11.51
C LYS A 322 0.00 36.97 12.11
#